data_AF-A0A8B8INZ8-F1
#
_entry.id   AF-A0A8B8INZ8-F1
#
_cell.length_a   1.000
_cell.length_b   1.000
_cell.length_c   1.000
_cell.angle_alpha   90.00
_cell.angle_beta   90.00
_cell.angle_gamma   90.00
#
_symmetry.space_group_name_H-M   'P 1'
#
loop_
_entity.id
_entity.type
_entity.pdbx_description
1 polymer ?
#
loop_
_entity_poly.entity_id
_entity_poly.type
_entity_poly.pdbx_seq_one_letter_code
_entity_poly.pdbx_strand_id
1 'polypeptide(L)'
;MGKPKYDPPTSTYPYKISKRLNILSIPRKYIIDTGEGMPALTPRGIRKSAINSHISDRVNDAAWPYLRRFLIIKRMYKNRFSAERIERIDRMIEAANATCYSKLANCVLDLKKQDTKDVKKKRGWTESEWKKHMDYISQIAGPKKDFRSTPVRKGQGKPLDLLLPRINQICHLPEFKVYRRLSKEDWYRDPVKVPPNALKYVISDRIKKLAAHRVIPQAGFD
;
A
#
# COMPACT_ATOMS: atom_id res chain seq x y z
N MET A 1 1.35 47.30 -13.14
CA MET A 1 0.48 46.90 -14.28
C MET A 1 -0.02 45.48 -14.02
N GLY A 2 -1.26 45.34 -13.55
CA GLY A 2 -1.85 44.02 -13.25
C GLY A 2 -2.13 43.23 -14.53
N LYS A 3 -1.87 41.92 -14.52
CA LYS A 3 -2.13 41.06 -15.69
C LYS A 3 -3.64 41.02 -15.97
N PRO A 4 -4.09 41.19 -17.23
CA PRO A 4 -5.51 41.24 -17.56
C PRO A 4 -6.21 39.90 -17.25
N LYS A 5 -7.47 39.99 -16.81
CA LYS A 5 -8.30 38.84 -16.39
C LYS A 5 -8.85 38.04 -17.59
N TYR A 6 -8.84 38.65 -18.77
CA TYR A 6 -9.34 38.11 -20.03
C TYR A 6 -8.34 38.40 -21.15
N ASP A 7 -8.22 37.47 -22.09
CA ASP A 7 -7.43 37.70 -23.30
C ASP A 7 -8.30 38.45 -24.34
N PRO A 8 -7.72 39.41 -25.10
CA PRO A 8 -8.46 40.14 -26.12
C PRO A 8 -8.90 39.20 -27.26
N PRO A 9 -10.03 39.48 -27.94
CA PRO A 9 -10.51 38.67 -29.05
C PRO A 9 -9.47 38.59 -30.18
N THR A 10 -9.25 37.39 -30.71
CA THR A 10 -8.39 37.13 -31.87
C THR A 10 -9.24 36.78 -33.09
N SER A 11 -8.68 36.83 -34.31
CA SER A 11 -9.51 36.59 -35.52
C SER A 11 -10.09 35.16 -35.58
N THR A 12 -9.49 34.22 -34.84
CA THR A 12 -9.98 32.85 -34.66
C THR A 12 -11.02 32.70 -33.54
N TYR A 13 -11.09 33.62 -32.57
CA TYR A 13 -12.05 33.60 -31.47
C TYR A 13 -12.61 35.01 -31.20
N PRO A 14 -13.79 35.36 -31.77
CA PRO A 14 -14.31 36.73 -31.73
C PRO A 14 -14.90 37.16 -30.38
N TYR A 15 -14.77 36.35 -29.32
CA TYR A 15 -15.33 36.64 -27.99
C TYR A 15 -14.26 36.63 -26.88
N LYS A 16 -14.55 37.33 -25.78
CA LYS A 16 -13.64 37.42 -24.61
C LYS A 16 -13.59 36.08 -23.88
N ILE A 17 -12.42 35.44 -23.87
CA ILE A 17 -12.20 34.15 -23.18
C ILE A 17 -11.56 34.43 -21.82
N SER A 18 -12.09 33.80 -20.76
CA SER A 18 -11.45 33.87 -19.45
C SER A 18 -10.09 33.18 -19.51
N LYS A 19 -9.06 33.80 -18.92
CA LYS A 19 -7.68 33.30 -18.99
C LYS A 19 -7.55 31.83 -18.58
N ARG A 20 -8.33 31.39 -17.59
CA ARG A 20 -8.37 29.98 -17.14
C ARG A 20 -8.84 29.05 -18.26
N LEU A 21 -9.89 29.43 -19.00
CA LEU A 21 -10.40 28.63 -20.11
C LEU A 21 -9.41 28.60 -21.27
N ASN A 22 -8.73 29.71 -21.57
CA ASN A 22 -7.70 29.74 -22.61
C ASN A 22 -6.49 28.85 -22.27
N ILE A 23 -6.05 28.84 -20.99
CA ILE A 23 -4.99 27.94 -20.51
C ILE A 23 -5.41 26.46 -20.62
N LEU A 24 -6.70 26.16 -20.43
CA LEU A 24 -7.21 24.79 -20.52
C LEU A 24 -7.46 24.35 -21.96
N SER A 25 -7.73 25.26 -22.89
CA SER A 25 -7.94 24.95 -24.30
C SER A 25 -6.64 24.72 -25.06
N ILE A 26 -5.51 25.24 -24.58
CA ILE A 26 -4.20 24.90 -25.12
C ILE A 26 -3.89 23.45 -24.73
N PRO A 27 -3.80 22.50 -25.68
CA PRO A 27 -3.40 21.14 -25.36
C PRO A 27 -2.06 21.19 -24.64
N ARG A 28 -2.01 20.58 -23.45
CA ARG A 28 -0.77 20.55 -22.65
C ARG A 28 0.29 19.88 -23.52
N LYS A 29 1.34 20.63 -23.85
CA LYS A 29 2.57 20.03 -24.38
C LYS A 29 3.08 19.11 -23.27
N TYR A 30 2.79 17.82 -23.37
CA TYR A 30 3.49 16.83 -22.58
C TYR A 30 4.93 16.90 -23.06
N ILE A 31 5.79 17.55 -22.28
CA ILE A 31 7.22 17.38 -22.41
C ILE A 31 7.44 15.95 -21.93
N ILE A 32 7.40 14.99 -22.85
CA ILE A 32 7.97 13.68 -22.61
C ILE A 32 9.46 13.97 -22.60
N ASP A 33 9.99 14.23 -21.41
CA ASP A 33 11.39 14.48 -21.20
C ASP A 33 12.12 13.14 -21.42
N THR A 34 12.42 12.83 -22.68
CA THR A 34 13.27 11.70 -23.09
C THR A 34 14.76 12.02 -22.90
N GLY A 35 15.09 12.96 -22.01
CA GLY A 35 16.45 13.36 -21.68
C GLY A 35 17.08 12.51 -20.57
N GLU A 36 18.42 12.54 -20.54
CA GLU A 36 19.25 12.02 -19.45
C GLU A 36 18.77 12.58 -18.10
N GLY A 37 18.13 11.74 -17.28
CA GLY A 37 17.56 12.15 -15.99
C GLY A 37 16.28 11.41 -15.60
N MET A 38 15.62 10.72 -16.55
CA MET A 38 14.51 9.83 -16.23
C MET A 38 14.99 8.60 -15.44
N PRO A 39 14.38 8.25 -14.29
CA PRO A 39 14.79 7.08 -13.52
C PRO A 39 14.61 5.84 -14.38
N ALA A 40 15.73 5.18 -14.71
CA ALA A 40 15.72 4.00 -15.55
C ALA A 40 14.69 2.99 -15.05
N LEU A 41 13.79 2.57 -15.93
CA LEU A 41 12.77 1.57 -15.64
C LEU A 41 13.30 0.19 -16.05
N THR A 42 12.89 -0.83 -15.32
CA THR A 42 13.09 -2.23 -15.71
C THR A 42 12.11 -2.62 -16.82
N PRO A 43 12.33 -3.74 -17.53
CA PRO A 43 11.39 -4.25 -18.52
C PRO A 43 9.97 -4.52 -17.97
N ARG A 44 9.83 -4.64 -16.65
CA ARG A 44 8.56 -4.81 -15.94
C ARG A 44 7.90 -3.49 -15.52
N GLY A 45 8.48 -2.33 -15.89
CA GLY A 45 7.96 -1.00 -15.56
C GLY A 45 8.26 -0.52 -14.15
N ILE A 46 9.12 -1.22 -13.40
CA ILE A 46 9.54 -0.82 -12.04
C ILE A 46 10.78 0.07 -12.15
N ARG A 47 10.82 1.19 -11.43
CA ARG A 47 12.02 2.06 -11.34
C ARG A 47 13.20 1.28 -10.75
N LYS A 48 14.35 1.30 -11.42
CA LYS A 48 15.60 0.67 -10.93
C LYS A 48 16.01 1.19 -9.55
N SER A 49 15.76 2.48 -9.27
CA SER A 49 16.00 3.07 -7.95
C SER A 49 15.11 2.50 -6.84
N ALA A 50 13.91 2.00 -7.15
CA ALA A 50 13.05 1.35 -6.18
C ALA A 50 13.54 -0.07 -5.86
N ILE A 51 14.14 -0.76 -6.83
CA ILE A 51 14.71 -2.10 -6.64
C ILE A 51 15.98 -2.03 -5.79
N ASN A 52 16.80 -1.00 -6.00
CA ASN A 52 18.04 -0.77 -5.25
C ASN A 52 17.82 0.12 -4.02
N SER A 53 16.57 0.42 -3.65
CA SER A 53 16.32 1.25 -2.47
C SER A 53 16.62 0.45 -1.21
N HIS A 54 17.61 0.89 -0.45
CA HIS A 54 17.83 0.37 0.89
C HIS A 54 16.70 0.87 1.79
N ILE A 55 16.08 -0.05 2.52
CA ILE A 55 15.11 0.32 3.56
C ILE A 55 15.86 1.19 4.57
N SER A 56 15.29 2.35 4.91
CA SER A 56 15.91 3.16 5.95
C SER A 56 15.82 2.43 7.28
N ASP A 57 16.83 2.57 8.12
CA ASP A 57 16.92 1.88 9.41
C ASP A 57 15.66 2.12 10.24
N ARG A 58 15.13 3.35 10.20
CA ARG A 58 13.83 3.70 10.82
C ARG A 58 12.66 2.84 10.35
N VAL A 59 12.59 2.53 9.06
CA VAL A 59 11.49 1.72 8.48
C VAL A 59 11.71 0.25 8.80
N ASN A 60 12.96 -0.20 8.81
CA ASN A 60 13.34 -1.54 9.26
C ASN A 60 12.97 -1.74 10.74
N ASP A 61 13.32 -0.78 11.60
CA ASP A 61 13.04 -0.83 13.03
C ASP A 61 11.53 -0.86 13.30
N ALA A 62 10.77 -0.05 12.57
CA ALA A 62 9.30 -0.02 12.67
C ALA A 62 8.63 -1.32 12.20
N ALA A 63 9.34 -2.20 11.48
CA ALA A 63 8.84 -3.51 11.08
C ALA A 63 8.88 -4.53 12.23
N TRP A 64 9.65 -4.30 13.31
CA TRP A 64 9.74 -5.23 14.42
C TRP A 64 8.42 -5.34 15.20
N PRO A 65 7.90 -6.55 15.46
CA PRO A 65 6.61 -6.73 16.12
C PRO A 65 6.49 -6.05 17.48
N TYR A 66 7.54 -6.07 18.30
CA TYR A 66 7.53 -5.49 19.65
C TYR A 66 7.56 -3.96 19.61
N LEU A 67 8.49 -3.37 18.86
CA LEU A 67 8.56 -1.91 18.70
C LEU A 67 7.28 -1.36 18.08
N ARG A 68 6.74 -2.05 17.06
CA ARG A 68 5.46 -1.72 16.45
C ARG A 68 4.31 -1.75 17.45
N ARG A 69 4.27 -2.74 18.35
CA ARG A 69 3.27 -2.81 19.43
C ARG A 69 3.40 -1.62 20.39
N PHE A 70 4.60 -1.26 20.83
CA PHE A 70 4.81 -0.10 21.71
C PHE A 70 4.41 1.22 21.05
N LEU A 71 4.73 1.41 19.76
CA LEU A 71 4.32 2.58 18.98
C LEU A 71 2.79 2.67 18.84
N ILE A 72 2.12 1.54 18.59
CA ILE A 72 0.65 1.48 18.54
C ILE A 72 0.05 1.82 19.90
N ILE A 73 0.59 1.28 20.99
CA ILE A 73 0.13 1.56 22.36
C ILE A 73 0.30 3.06 22.68
N LYS A 74 1.49 3.63 22.42
CA LYS A 74 1.74 5.06 22.60
C LYS A 74 0.73 5.91 21.83
N ARG A 75 0.42 5.54 20.58
CA ARG A 75 -0.57 6.23 19.75
C ARG A 75 -1.98 6.12 20.30
N MET A 76 -2.40 4.94 20.74
CA MET A 76 -3.76 4.69 21.24
C MET A 76 -4.04 5.41 22.56
N TYR A 77 -3.04 5.51 23.43
CA TYR A 77 -3.21 6.00 24.80
C TYR A 77 -2.51 7.33 25.08
N LYS A 78 -2.01 8.04 24.06
CA LYS A 78 -1.32 9.33 24.19
C LYS A 78 -2.08 10.34 25.05
N ASN A 79 -3.41 10.35 24.95
CA ASN A 79 -4.26 11.31 25.67
C ASN A 79 -4.96 10.69 26.89
N ARG A 80 -4.74 9.40 27.17
CA ARG A 80 -5.39 8.68 28.28
C ARG A 80 -4.42 8.28 29.38
N PHE A 81 -3.14 8.17 29.06
CA PHE A 81 -2.11 7.84 30.05
C PHE A 81 -1.52 9.12 30.67
N SER A 82 -1.14 9.00 31.94
CA SER A 82 -0.34 10.03 32.61
C SER A 82 1.01 10.20 31.90
N ALA A 83 1.61 11.39 32.03
CA ALA A 83 2.90 11.70 31.43
C ALA A 83 3.98 10.66 31.81
N GLU A 84 4.01 10.22 33.07
CA GLU A 84 4.93 9.21 33.57
C GLU A 84 4.81 7.86 32.84
N ARG A 85 3.59 7.44 32.51
CA ARG A 85 3.35 6.18 31.79
C ARG A 85 3.77 6.29 30.32
N ILE A 86 3.58 7.46 29.71
CA ILE A 86 4.05 7.73 28.35
C ILE A 86 5.57 7.74 28.32
N GLU A 87 6.22 8.37 29.29
CA GLU A 87 7.68 8.40 29.42
C GLU A 87 8.25 6.98 29.61
N ARG A 88 7.58 6.13 30.38
CA ARG A 88 7.97 4.72 30.53
C ARG A 88 7.90 3.96 29.21
N ILE A 89 6.86 4.19 28.40
CA ILE A 89 6.74 3.61 27.06
C ILE A 89 7.86 4.13 26.15
N ASP A 90 8.26 5.39 26.29
CA ASP A 90 9.36 5.97 25.53
C ASP A 90 10.71 5.36 25.89
N ARG A 91 10.99 5.16 27.18
CA ARG A 91 12.17 4.42 27.62
C ARG A 91 12.17 2.97 27.13
N MET A 92 11.00 2.31 27.06
CA MET A 92 10.89 0.96 26.50
C MET A 92 11.13 0.91 24.99
N ILE A 93 10.72 1.95 24.26
CA ILE A 93 11.01 2.13 22.82
C ILE A 93 12.52 2.34 22.62
N GLU A 94 13.15 3.20 23.41
CA GLU A 94 14.60 3.44 23.36
C GLU A 94 15.40 2.20 23.72
N ALA A 95 15.00 1.47 24.77
CA ALA A 95 15.63 0.21 25.15
C ALA A 95 15.45 -0.87 24.08
N ALA A 96 14.28 -0.94 23.43
CA ALA A 96 14.06 -1.86 22.31
C ALA A 96 14.99 -1.56 21.12
N ASN A 97 15.26 -0.28 20.83
CA ASN A 97 16.25 0.10 19.82
C ASN A 97 17.69 -0.29 20.22
N ALA A 98 17.98 -0.42 21.51
CA ALA A 98 19.28 -0.89 22.03
C ALA A 98 19.43 -2.43 22.01
N THR A 99 18.37 -3.18 21.69
CA THR A 99 18.43 -4.66 21.70
C THR A 99 19.13 -5.20 20.45
N CYS A 100 20.08 -6.12 20.70
CA CYS A 100 20.83 -7.07 19.84
C CYS A 100 21.04 -6.78 18.34
N TYR A 101 20.01 -6.37 17.60
CA TYR A 101 20.06 -6.11 16.17
C TYR A 101 20.70 -4.76 15.81
N SER A 102 20.69 -3.75 16.69
CA SER A 102 21.50 -2.53 16.50
C SER A 102 23.00 -2.79 16.66
N LYS A 103 23.38 -3.82 17.44
CA LYS A 103 24.75 -4.31 17.58
C LYS A 103 25.19 -5.21 16.42
N LEU A 104 24.27 -5.95 15.80
CA LEU A 104 24.55 -6.81 14.63
C LEU A 104 24.71 -6.01 13.32
N ALA A 105 24.25 -4.75 13.27
CA ALA A 105 24.28 -3.92 12.08
C ALA A 105 25.62 -3.17 11.82
N ASN A 106 26.70 -3.47 12.56
CA ASN A 106 27.99 -2.78 12.42
C ASN A 106 27.90 -1.23 12.47
N CYS A 107 27.00 -0.68 13.28
CA CYS A 107 27.11 0.71 13.67
C CYS A 107 28.08 0.82 14.84
N VAL A 108 29.24 1.40 14.56
CA VAL A 108 30.30 1.75 15.53
C VAL A 108 29.72 2.62 16.64
N LEU A 109 29.26 2.00 17.73
CA LEU A 109 29.02 2.65 19.02
C LEU A 109 30.34 2.66 19.79
N ASP A 110 31.30 3.43 19.28
CA ASP A 110 32.36 4.09 20.06
C ASP A 110 33.22 4.96 19.14
N LEU A 111 32.66 6.09 18.71
CA LEU A 111 33.50 7.23 18.33
C LEU A 111 33.57 8.14 19.55
N LYS A 112 34.77 8.14 20.15
CA LYS A 112 35.20 9.04 21.22
C LYS A 112 34.75 10.47 20.94
N LYS A 113 34.51 11.23 22.00
CA LYS A 113 34.04 12.64 22.08
C LYS A 113 34.81 13.69 21.24
N GLN A 114 35.69 13.31 20.32
CA GLN A 114 36.55 14.20 19.55
C GLN A 114 35.96 14.64 18.19
N ASP A 115 35.01 13.88 17.59
CA ASP A 115 34.51 14.16 16.23
C ASP A 115 33.28 15.08 16.15
N THR A 116 32.85 15.65 17.28
CA THR A 116 31.67 16.55 17.33
C THR A 116 31.90 17.96 16.78
N LYS A 117 33.10 18.30 16.27
CA LYS A 117 33.38 19.65 15.74
C LYS A 117 32.85 19.88 14.32
N ASP A 118 32.59 18.83 13.53
CA ASP A 118 32.17 18.98 12.12
C ASP A 118 30.69 18.71 11.85
N VAL A 119 29.88 18.42 12.88
CA VAL A 119 28.42 18.46 12.75
C VAL A 119 28.00 19.93 12.77
N LYS A 120 28.20 20.60 11.62
CA LYS A 120 27.66 21.93 11.30
C LYS A 120 26.27 22.02 11.91
N LYS A 121 26.10 22.93 12.89
CA LYS A 121 24.82 23.22 13.53
C LYS A 121 23.76 23.27 12.44
N LYS A 122 22.91 22.24 12.36
CA LYS A 122 21.85 22.18 11.37
C LYS A 122 21.03 23.44 11.54
N ARG A 123 21.07 24.33 10.54
CA ARG A 123 20.33 25.58 10.54
C ARG A 123 18.88 25.21 10.85
N GLY A 124 18.37 25.65 12.00
CA GLY A 124 16.98 25.43 12.38
C GLY A 124 16.09 25.91 11.25
N TRP A 125 14.96 25.23 11.04
CA TRP A 125 14.02 25.65 10.02
C TRP A 125 13.59 27.08 10.30
N THR A 126 13.52 27.87 9.24
CA THR A 126 12.93 29.21 9.34
C THR A 126 11.44 29.09 9.68
N GLU A 127 10.85 30.11 10.31
CA GLU A 127 9.41 30.15 10.66
C GLU A 127 8.51 29.76 9.47
N SER A 128 8.91 30.17 8.26
CA SER A 128 8.20 29.88 7.02
C SER A 128 8.30 28.40 6.58
N GLU A 129 9.45 27.76 6.79
CA GLU A 129 9.65 26.34 6.49
C GLU A 129 8.94 25.48 7.52
N TRP A 130 8.97 25.89 8.79
CA TRP A 130 8.22 25.26 9.86
C TRP A 130 6.71 25.28 9.58
N LYS A 131 6.15 26.42 9.19
CA LYS A 131 4.74 26.54 8.83
C LYS A 131 4.36 25.64 7.65
N LYS A 132 5.14 25.65 6.56
CA LYS A 132 4.91 24.76 5.41
C LYS A 132 4.95 23.28 5.81
N HIS A 133 5.88 22.92 6.69
CA HIS A 133 6.01 21.55 7.16
C HIS A 133 4.85 21.14 8.06
N MET A 134 4.39 22.02 8.95
CA MET A 134 3.21 21.81 9.79
C MET A 134 1.92 21.69 8.95
N ASP A 135 1.76 22.50 7.91
CA ASP A 135 0.61 22.43 7.01
C ASP A 135 0.58 21.09 6.26
N TYR A 136 1.74 20.64 5.75
CA TYR A 136 1.88 19.35 5.09
C TYR A 136 1.62 18.17 6.03
N ILE A 137 2.15 18.23 7.26
CA ILE A 137 1.87 17.22 8.30
C ILE A 137 0.37 17.20 8.61
N SER A 138 -0.27 18.35 8.73
CA SER A 138 -1.71 18.46 8.99
C SER A 138 -2.55 17.85 7.86
N GLN A 139 -2.13 18.03 6.61
CA GLN A 139 -2.78 17.42 5.45
C GLN A 139 -2.66 15.89 5.45
N ILE A 140 -1.50 15.34 5.85
CA ILE A 140 -1.27 13.89 5.92
C ILE A 140 -1.92 13.27 7.15
N ALA A 141 -1.92 13.98 8.27
CA ALA A 141 -2.50 13.55 9.54
C ALA A 141 -4.03 13.55 9.51
N GLY A 142 -4.64 14.25 8.54
CA GLY A 142 -6.06 14.19 8.27
C GLY A 142 -6.53 12.74 8.06
N PRO A 143 -7.77 12.40 8.47
CA PRO A 143 -8.32 11.06 8.24
C PRO A 143 -8.29 10.76 6.74
N LYS A 144 -7.72 9.60 6.36
CA LYS A 144 -7.74 9.15 4.97
C LYS A 144 -9.19 9.10 4.50
N LYS A 145 -9.47 9.67 3.33
CA LYS A 145 -10.79 9.54 2.72
C LYS A 145 -11.06 8.06 2.48
N ASP A 146 -12.03 7.52 3.20
CA ASP A 146 -12.49 6.14 3.05
C ASP A 146 -13.29 6.07 1.73
N PHE A 147 -12.62 5.67 0.66
CA PHE A 147 -13.28 5.29 -0.60
C PHE A 147 -13.80 3.87 -0.48
N ARG A 148 -14.75 3.64 0.44
CA ARG A 148 -15.45 2.34 0.46
C ARG A 148 -16.22 2.22 -0.84
N SER A 149 -15.97 1.15 -1.60
CA SER A 149 -16.82 0.83 -2.73
C SER A 149 -18.25 0.76 -2.23
N THR A 150 -19.19 1.32 -3.01
CA THR A 150 -20.61 1.19 -2.69
C THR A 150 -20.92 -0.29 -2.50
N PRO A 151 -21.56 -0.69 -1.40
CA PRO A 151 -21.83 -2.09 -1.10
C PRO A 151 -22.54 -2.72 -2.31
N VAL A 152 -21.97 -3.81 -2.83
CA VAL A 152 -22.55 -4.55 -3.95
C VAL A 152 -23.90 -5.07 -3.49
N ARG A 153 -24.98 -4.44 -3.97
CA ARG A 153 -26.34 -4.94 -3.75
C ARG A 153 -26.41 -6.29 -4.46
N LYS A 154 -26.39 -7.39 -3.70
CA LYS A 154 -26.70 -8.71 -4.25
C LYS A 154 -28.12 -8.63 -4.79
N GLY A 155 -28.27 -8.79 -6.10
CA GLY A 155 -29.60 -8.80 -6.73
C GLY A 155 -30.46 -9.94 -6.20
N GLN A 156 -31.76 -9.88 -6.47
CA GLN A 156 -32.66 -11.01 -6.19
C GLN A 156 -32.14 -12.26 -6.93
N GLY A 157 -32.13 -13.40 -6.25
CA GLY A 157 -31.68 -14.67 -6.82
C GLY A 157 -32.50 -15.00 -8.06
N LYS A 158 -31.84 -15.28 -9.17
CA LYS A 158 -32.50 -15.77 -10.39
C LYS A 158 -32.63 -17.31 -10.31
N PRO A 159 -33.73 -17.90 -10.82
CA PRO A 159 -33.85 -19.34 -10.94
C PRO A 159 -32.72 -19.92 -11.82
N LEU A 160 -32.35 -21.18 -11.56
CA LEU A 160 -31.21 -21.85 -12.19
C LEU A 160 -31.28 -21.82 -13.72
N ASP A 161 -32.47 -22.04 -14.29
CA ASP A 161 -32.69 -22.11 -15.73
C ASP A 161 -32.31 -20.81 -16.45
N LEU A 162 -32.53 -19.66 -15.81
CA LEU A 162 -32.15 -18.35 -16.34
C LEU A 162 -30.64 -18.06 -16.18
N LEU A 163 -29.96 -18.79 -15.31
CA LEU A 163 -28.52 -18.67 -15.08
C LEU A 163 -27.71 -19.61 -15.97
N LEU A 164 -28.28 -20.76 -16.37
CA LEU A 164 -27.60 -21.78 -17.18
C LEU A 164 -26.92 -21.23 -18.44
N PRO A 165 -27.54 -20.36 -19.27
CA PRO A 165 -26.88 -19.84 -20.47
C PRO A 165 -25.60 -19.06 -20.15
N ARG A 166 -25.62 -18.27 -19.08
CA ARG A 166 -24.47 -17.48 -18.62
C ARG A 166 -23.41 -18.35 -17.95
N ILE A 167 -23.83 -19.36 -17.19
CA ILE A 167 -22.91 -20.34 -16.58
C ILE A 167 -22.15 -21.06 -17.68
N ASN A 168 -22.85 -21.54 -18.71
CA ASN A 168 -22.22 -22.20 -19.86
C ASN A 168 -21.24 -21.27 -20.58
N GLN A 169 -21.60 -20.00 -20.80
CA GLN A 169 -20.68 -19.00 -21.35
C GLN A 169 -19.41 -18.78 -20.50
N ILE A 170 -19.51 -18.80 -19.17
CA ILE A 170 -18.37 -18.63 -18.25
C ILE A 170 -17.52 -19.91 -18.17
N CYS A 171 -18.15 -21.08 -18.32
CA CYS A 171 -17.47 -22.37 -18.33
C CYS A 171 -16.57 -22.56 -19.56
N HIS A 172 -16.83 -21.85 -20.66
CA HIS A 172 -15.96 -21.87 -21.84
C HIS A 172 -14.73 -20.98 -21.64
N LEU A 173 -13.56 -21.50 -21.99
CA LEU A 173 -12.34 -20.70 -22.01
C LEU A 173 -12.48 -19.60 -23.08
N PRO A 174 -12.06 -18.36 -22.79
CA PRO A 174 -12.08 -17.29 -23.78
C PRO A 174 -11.19 -17.63 -24.99
N GLU A 175 -11.73 -17.49 -26.20
CA GLU A 175 -11.01 -17.75 -27.45
C GLU A 175 -9.97 -16.67 -27.80
N PHE A 176 -10.10 -15.47 -27.22
CA PHE A 176 -9.17 -14.38 -27.51
C PHE A 176 -7.81 -14.60 -26.85
N LYS A 177 -6.75 -14.18 -27.54
CA LYS A 177 -5.36 -14.32 -27.09
C LYS A 177 -5.13 -13.45 -25.84
N VAL A 178 -5.22 -14.05 -24.66
CA VAL A 178 -4.86 -13.38 -23.41
C VAL A 178 -3.35 -13.15 -23.40
N TYR A 179 -2.92 -11.90 -23.61
CA TYR A 179 -1.49 -11.50 -23.68
C TYR A 179 -0.70 -11.82 -22.40
N ARG A 180 -1.40 -12.08 -21.29
CA ARG A 180 -0.83 -12.55 -20.01
C ARG A 180 -1.48 -13.88 -19.62
N ARG A 181 -0.91 -14.99 -20.10
CA ARG A 181 -1.34 -16.31 -19.64
C ARG A 181 -0.89 -16.49 -18.19
N LEU A 182 -1.84 -16.40 -17.25
CA LEU A 182 -1.62 -16.73 -15.83
C LEU A 182 -0.90 -18.09 -15.68
N SER A 183 -1.17 -19.04 -16.58
CA SER A 183 -0.52 -20.36 -16.65
C SER A 183 0.99 -20.39 -16.89
N LYS A 184 1.63 -19.25 -17.17
CA LYS A 184 3.08 -19.12 -17.34
C LYS A 184 3.78 -18.45 -16.16
N GLU A 185 3.03 -18.00 -15.16
CA GLU A 185 3.58 -17.38 -13.97
C GLU A 185 4.09 -18.46 -13.00
N ASP A 186 5.27 -18.26 -12.38
CA ASP A 186 5.92 -19.27 -11.53
C ASP A 186 5.08 -19.70 -10.30
N TRP A 187 4.17 -18.83 -9.87
CA TRP A 187 3.26 -19.07 -8.75
C TRP A 187 1.91 -19.66 -9.18
N TYR A 188 1.67 -19.85 -10.48
CA TYR A 188 0.40 -20.36 -10.98
C TYR A 188 0.32 -21.87 -10.82
N ARG A 189 -0.54 -22.29 -9.90
CA ARG A 189 -0.90 -23.69 -9.72
C ARG A 189 -2.01 -24.04 -10.71
N ASP A 190 -1.66 -24.79 -11.75
CA ASP A 190 -2.63 -25.25 -12.75
C ASP A 190 -3.74 -26.06 -12.07
N PRO A 191 -5.01 -25.59 -12.09
CA PRO A 191 -6.10 -26.23 -11.38
C PRO A 191 -6.50 -27.58 -11.98
N VAL A 192 -6.12 -27.87 -13.23
CA VAL A 192 -6.37 -29.15 -13.90
C VAL A 192 -5.25 -30.15 -13.62
N LYS A 193 -4.02 -29.67 -13.43
CA LYS A 193 -2.85 -30.52 -13.18
C LYS A 193 -2.77 -30.92 -11.72
N VAL A 194 -3.28 -32.12 -11.42
CA VAL A 194 -3.16 -32.73 -10.09
C VAL A 194 -1.67 -33.02 -9.81
N PRO A 195 -1.10 -32.61 -8.66
CA PRO A 195 0.28 -32.94 -8.32
C PRO A 195 0.43 -34.46 -8.20
N PRO A 196 1.55 -35.06 -8.66
CA PRO A 196 1.69 -36.51 -8.82
C PRO A 196 1.45 -37.30 -7.52
N ASN A 197 1.73 -36.70 -6.36
CA ASN A 197 1.52 -37.33 -5.06
C ASN A 197 0.08 -37.22 -4.53
N ALA A 198 -0.75 -36.31 -5.07
CA ALA A 198 -2.16 -36.25 -4.68
C ALA A 198 -2.95 -37.46 -5.20
N LEU A 199 -2.55 -38.04 -6.33
CA LEU A 199 -3.14 -39.30 -6.83
C LEU A 199 -2.76 -40.52 -5.96
N LYS A 200 -1.68 -40.41 -5.19
CA LYS A 200 -1.21 -41.46 -4.28
C LYS A 200 -1.67 -41.26 -2.84
N TYR A 201 -2.44 -40.19 -2.58
CA TYR A 201 -2.86 -39.85 -1.22
C TYR A 201 -3.89 -40.86 -0.72
N VAL A 202 -3.52 -41.61 0.32
CA VAL A 202 -4.44 -42.49 1.05
C VAL A 202 -5.10 -41.69 2.17
N ILE A 203 -6.43 -41.70 2.19
CA ILE A 203 -7.22 -40.97 3.18
C ILE A 203 -6.92 -41.53 4.58
N SER A 204 -6.50 -40.67 5.50
CA SER A 204 -6.26 -41.05 6.90
C SER A 204 -7.57 -41.43 7.61
N ASP A 205 -7.50 -42.35 8.58
CA ASP A 205 -8.68 -42.83 9.30
C ASP A 205 -9.41 -41.71 10.06
N ARG A 206 -8.68 -40.67 10.48
CA ARG A 206 -9.27 -39.46 11.07
C ARG A 206 -10.18 -38.73 10.09
N ILE A 207 -9.77 -38.61 8.82
CA ILE A 207 -10.59 -37.96 7.78
C ILE A 207 -11.80 -38.84 7.45
N LYS A 208 -11.64 -40.17 7.39
CA LYS A 208 -12.78 -41.10 7.24
C LYS A 208 -13.82 -40.91 8.35
N LYS A 209 -13.36 -40.77 9.60
CA LYS A 209 -14.24 -40.52 10.76
C LYS A 209 -14.93 -39.15 10.72
N LEU A 210 -14.29 -38.13 10.16
CA LEU A 210 -14.90 -36.79 10.00
C LEU A 210 -15.86 -36.70 8.80
N ALA A 211 -15.60 -37.48 7.75
CA ALA A 211 -16.45 -37.57 6.56
C ALA A 211 -17.67 -38.48 6.78
N ALA A 212 -17.64 -39.35 7.79
CA ALA A 212 -18.82 -40.07 8.23
C ALA A 212 -19.93 -39.09 8.63
N HIS A 213 -21.11 -39.27 8.07
CA HIS A 213 -22.29 -38.49 8.41
C HIS A 213 -22.50 -38.51 9.93
N ARG A 214 -22.71 -37.34 10.54
CA ARG A 214 -23.10 -37.28 11.94
C ARG A 214 -24.51 -37.83 12.05
N VAL A 215 -24.68 -38.92 12.79
CA VAL A 215 -26.00 -39.42 13.16
C VAL A 215 -26.69 -38.31 13.94
N ILE A 216 -27.68 -37.68 13.32
CA ILE A 216 -28.57 -36.75 14.00
C ILE A 216 -29.48 -37.64 14.86
N PRO A 217 -29.44 -37.53 16.20
CA PRO A 217 -30.36 -38.29 17.02
C PRO A 217 -31.78 -37.91 16.61
N GLN A 218 -32.53 -38.89 16.10
CA GLN A 218 -33.95 -38.68 15.88
C GLN A 218 -34.56 -38.42 17.26
N ALA A 219 -35.21 -37.26 17.40
CA ALA A 219 -35.98 -36.98 18.60
C ALA A 219 -36.99 -38.12 18.76
N GLY A 220 -36.84 -38.89 19.84
CA GLY A 220 -37.78 -39.94 20.18
C GLY A 220 -39.17 -39.31 20.26
N PHE A 221 -40.08 -39.81 19.44
CA PHE A 221 -41.50 -39.70 19.74
C PHE A 221 -41.77 -40.82 20.75
N ASP A 222 -42.01 -40.41 21.99
CA ASP A 222 -42.77 -41.23 22.95
C ASP A 222 -44.20 -41.46 22.42
#